data_AF-A0AAE0UHV1-F1
#
_entry.id   AF-A0AAE0UHV1-F1
#
_cell.length_a   1.000
_cell.length_b   1.000
_cell.length_c   1.000
_cell.angle_alpha   90.00
_cell.angle_beta   90.00
_cell.angle_gamma   90.00
#
_symmetry.space_group_name_H-M   'P 1'
#
loop_
_entity.id
_entity.type
_entity.pdbx_description
1 polymer ?
#
loop_
_entity_poly.entity_id
_entity_poly.type
_entity_poly.pdbx_seq_one_letter_code
_entity_poly.pdbx_strand_id
1 'polypeptide(L)' 'MFSTSLLLLLAAASYVHGEELTQPASMTVQPGQSLSIHCKVSYSVTSYRTAWIRQPAGKLWSGLDTSMLVG' A
#
# COMPACT_ATOMS: atom_id res chain seq x y z
N MET A 1 13.06 -32.75 -25.46
CA MET A 1 11.71 -32.91 -24.91
C MET A 1 11.73 -32.30 -23.51
N PHE A 2 11.16 -31.11 -23.31
CA PHE A 2 11.07 -30.52 -21.97
C PHE A 2 10.01 -31.29 -21.17
N SER A 3 10.36 -31.77 -19.98
CA SER A 3 9.46 -32.59 -19.15
C SER A 3 8.19 -31.80 -18.82
N THR A 4 7.02 -32.35 -19.16
CA THR A 4 5.71 -31.72 -18.89
C THR A 4 5.52 -31.43 -17.40
N SER A 5 6.07 -32.28 -16.53
CA SER A 5 6.10 -32.06 -15.09
C SER A 5 6.87 -30.79 -14.70
N LEU A 6 7.97 -30.48 -15.40
CA LEU A 6 8.75 -29.26 -15.16
C LEU A 6 7.96 -28.01 -15.59
N LEU A 7 7.26 -28.08 -16.73
CA LEU A 7 6.38 -27.01 -17.20
C LEU A 7 5.20 -26.76 -16.24
N LEU A 8 4.60 -27.82 -15.70
CA LEU A 8 3.53 -27.75 -14.70
C LEU A 8 4.00 -27.13 -13.37
N LEU A 9 5.20 -27.48 -12.90
CA LEU A 9 5.81 -26.90 -11.69
C LEU A 9 6.10 -25.40 -11.86
N LEU A 10 6.62 -24.99 -13.02
CA LEU A 10 6.89 -23.58 -13.34
C LEU A 10 5.60 -22.75 -13.42
N ALA A 11 4.54 -23.30 -14.01
CA ALA A 11 3.24 -22.63 -14.11
C ALA A 11 2.55 -22.45 -12.74
N ALA A 12 2.75 -23.39 -11.81
CA ALA A 12 2.23 -23.29 -10.45
C ALA A 12 2.97 -22.26 -9.59
N ALA A 13 4.24 -21.97 -9.90
CA ALA A 13 5.03 -20.96 -9.19
C ALA A 13 4.71 -19.52 -9.61
N SER A 14 4.00 -19.33 -10.74
CA SER A 14 3.83 -18.04 -11.38
C SER A 14 2.44 -17.43 -11.15
N TYR A 15 2.05 -17.14 -9.90
CA TYR A 15 1.10 -16.04 -9.68
C TYR A 15 1.15 -15.48 -8.25
N VAL A 16 2.02 -14.50 -8.05
CA VAL A 16 1.93 -13.56 -6.92
C VAL A 16 1.72 -12.18 -7.51
N HIS A 17 0.54 -11.61 -7.31
CA HIS A 17 0.21 -10.24 -7.71
C HIS A 17 0.20 -9.35 -6.48
N GLY A 18 1.00 -8.30 -6.49
CA GLY A 18 1.11 -7.33 -5.41
C GLY A 18 0.89 -5.92 -5.93
N GLU A 19 0.28 -5.06 -5.10
CA GLU A 19 0.16 -3.64 -5.38
C GLU A 19 1.28 -2.88 -4.66
N GLU A 20 1.85 -1.90 -5.34
CA GLU A 20 2.92 -1.05 -4.83
C GLU A 20 2.37 0.30 -4.37
N LEU A 21 2.76 0.71 -3.16
CA LEU A 21 2.49 2.03 -2.60
C LEU A 21 3.83 2.70 -2.29
N THR A 22 4.11 3.83 -2.93
CA THR A 22 5.32 4.61 -2.70
C THR A 22 4.98 5.92 -2.00
N GLN A 23 5.52 6.10 -0.79
CA GLN A 23 5.41 7.34 -0.02
C GLN A 23 6.72 7.61 0.74
N PRO A 24 7.00 8.85 1.19
CA PRO A 24 8.16 9.14 2.00
C PRO A 24 8.18 8.29 3.28
N ALA A 25 9.35 7.73 3.63
CA ALA A 25 9.49 6.89 4.82
C ALA A 25 9.24 7.67 6.12
N SER A 26 9.63 8.94 6.16
CA SER A 26 9.41 9.83 7.29
C SER A 26 9.45 11.28 6.84
N MET A 27 8.66 12.13 7.49
CA MET A 27 8.73 13.58 7.34
C MET A 27 8.67 14.22 8.72
N THR A 28 9.39 15.32 8.90
CA THR A 28 9.36 16.12 10.12
C THR A 28 9.04 17.56 9.73
N VAL A 29 8.06 18.14 10.40
CA VAL A 29 7.61 19.52 10.17
C VAL A 29 7.54 20.25 11.50
N GLN A 30 7.68 21.58 11.48
CA GLN A 30 7.50 22.39 12.68
C GLN A 30 6.01 22.58 13.00
N PRO A 31 5.65 22.76 14.28
CA PRO A 31 4.28 23.12 14.66
C PRO A 31 3.80 24.36 13.91
N GLY A 32 2.57 24.31 13.40
CA GLY A 32 1.96 25.40 12.62
C GLY A 32 2.33 25.41 11.13
N GLN A 33 3.23 24.55 10.67
CA GLN A 33 3.47 24.34 9.24
C GLN A 33 2.49 23.31 8.66
N SER A 34 2.12 23.51 7.39
CA SER A 34 1.32 22.53 6.65
C SER A 34 2.19 21.35 6.21
N LEU A 35 1.62 20.15 6.22
CA LEU A 35 2.25 18.92 5.75
C LEU A 35 1.42 18.32 4.61
N SER A 36 2.05 18.11 3.46
CA SER A 36 1.49 17.37 2.33
C SER A 36 2.22 16.05 2.17
N ILE A 37 1.48 14.93 2.24
CA ILE A 37 2.02 13.59 2.02
C ILE A 37 1.55 13.10 0.66
N HIS A 38 2.49 12.64 -0.17
CA HIS A 38 2.21 12.06 -1.47
C HIS A 38 2.31 10.55 -1.40
N CYS A 39 1.30 9.85 -1.95
CA CYS A 39 1.32 8.40 -2.15
C CYS A 39 1.08 8.11 -3.63
N LYS A 40 2.02 7.40 -4.26
CA LYS A 40 1.85 6.85 -5.60
C LYS A 40 1.43 5.39 -5.49
N VAL A 41 0.38 5.03 -6.22
CA VAL A 41 -0.16 3.67 -6.28
C VAL A 41 0.09 3.04 -7.66
N SER A 42 0.26 1.72 -7.72
CA SER A 42 0.34 0.95 -8.98
C SER A 42 -1.03 0.66 -9.60
N TYR A 43 -2.11 0.78 -8.83
CA TYR A 43 -3.48 0.51 -9.26
C TYR A 43 -4.28 1.79 -9.51
N SER A 44 -5.45 1.66 -10.14
CA SER A 44 -6.40 2.77 -10.26
C SER A 44 -7.12 3.02 -8.95
N VAL A 45 -7.01 4.23 -8.39
CA VAL A 45 -7.65 4.61 -7.11
C VAL A 45 -9.17 4.42 -7.10
N THR A 46 -9.82 4.37 -8.27
CA THR A 46 -11.25 4.08 -8.41
C THR A 46 -11.60 2.59 -8.35
N SER A 47 -10.62 1.70 -8.53
CA SER A 47 -10.84 0.25 -8.55
C SER A 47 -10.96 -0.35 -7.14
N TYR A 48 -10.40 0.32 -6.12
CA TYR A 48 -10.38 -0.19 -4.74
C TYR A 48 -10.62 0.94 -3.73
N ARG A 49 -11.15 0.58 -2.56
CA ARG A 49 -11.24 1.51 -1.44
C ARG A 49 -9.82 1.90 -1.01
N THR A 50 -9.49 3.16 -1.18
CA THR A 50 -8.20 3.73 -0.78
C THR A 50 -8.45 4.77 0.31
N ALA A 51 -7.68 4.73 1.39
CA ALA A 51 -7.81 5.63 2.52
C ALA A 51 -6.44 6.00 3.09
N TRP A 52 -6.32 7.20 3.65
CA TRP A 52 -5.18 7.57 4.47
C TRP A 52 -5.40 7.13 5.92
N ILE A 53 -4.37 6.55 6.53
CA ILE A 53 -4.41 6.05 7.89
C ILE A 53 -3.38 6.81 8.73
N ARG A 54 -3.82 7.30 9.89
CA ARG A 54 -2.92 7.88 10.89
C ARG A 54 -2.94 7.05 12.16
N GLN A 55 -1.77 6.56 12.55
CA GLN A 55 -1.56 5.83 13.80
C GLN A 55 -0.66 6.65 14.73
N PRO A 56 -1.20 7.25 15.80
CA PRO A 56 -0.39 7.86 16.84
C PRO A 56 0.51 6.81 17.50
N ALA A 57 1.72 7.21 17.89
CA ALA A 57 2.63 6.35 18.64
C ALA A 57 1.95 5.83 19.93
N GLY A 58 2.10 4.54 20.21
CA GLY A 58 1.50 3.90 21.39
C GLY A 58 0.01 3.58 21.29
N LYS A 59 -0.65 3.80 20.14
CA LYS A 59 -2.07 3.47 19.94
C LYS A 59 -2.25 2.14 19.20
N LEU A 60 -3.21 1.33 19.66
CA LEU A 60 -3.62 0.06 19.02
C LEU A 60 -4.37 0.30 17.70
N TRP A 61 -4.36 -0.72 16.83
CA TRP A 61 -5.06 -0.69 15.54
C TRP A 61 -6.57 -0.41 15.64
N SER A 62 -7.20 -0.79 16.74
CA SER A 62 -8.62 -0.50 17.01
C SER A 62 -8.93 1.00 17.16
N GLY A 63 -7.91 1.84 17.32
CA GLY A 63 -8.05 3.28 17.52
C GLY A 63 -7.66 4.13 16.31
N LEU A 64 -7.56 3.53 15.12
CA LEU A 64 -7.22 4.26 13.91
C LEU A 64 -8.38 5.08 13.38
N ASP A 65 -8.04 6.27 12.90
CA ASP A 65 -8.95 7.12 12.15
C ASP A 65 -8.73 6.87 10.64
N THR A 66 -9.76 6.33 9.98
CA THR A 66 -9.76 6.00 8.55
C THR A 66 -10.63 6.98 7.73
N SER A 67 -11.00 8.14 8.29
CA SER A 67 -11.97 9.06 7.69
C SER A 67 -11.44 9.90 6.52
N MET A 68 -10.14 9.86 6.20
CA MET A 68 -9.61 10.51 5.00
C MET A 68 -9.83 9.63 3.76
N LEU A 69 -10.99 9.82 3.12
CA LEU A 69 -11.25 9.34 1.77
C LEU A 69 -10.27 10.01 0.80
N VAL A 70 -9.66 9.22 -0.08
CA VAL A 70 -8.89 9.74 -1.22
C VAL A 70 -9.89 10.40 -2.18
N GLY A 71 -9.63 11.66 -2.53
CA GLY A 71 -10.39 12.40 -3.54
C GLY A 71 -10.26 11.81 -4.93
#